data_AF-A0A0H5PYL4-F1
#
_entry.id   AF-A0A0H5PYL4-F1
#
_cell.length_a   1.000
_cell.length_b   1.000
_cell.length_c   1.000
_cell.angle_alpha   90.00
_cell.angle_beta   90.00
_cell.angle_gamma   90.00
#
_symmetry.space_group_name_H-M   'P 1'
#
loop_
_entity.id
_entity.type
_entity.pdbx_description
1 polymer ?
#
loop_
_entity_poly.entity_id
_entity_poly.type
_entity_poly.pdbx_seq_one_letter_code
_entity_poly.pdbx_strand_id
1 'polypeptide(L)'
;MEVFNNRLGFIKSRNTPSYYAALYLLTSNDALYRRTANCFYHGGIDFSYAVLRGISPHNYALFCAAKGLRHAEGVTESELADPMTIDEEAFRLIMNALLIAKYGTAAFHLKGDISHEP
;
A
#
# COMPACT_ATOMS: atom_id res chain seq x y z
N MET A 1 -3.90 -13.52 6.93
CA MET A 1 -2.60 -13.12 7.53
C MET A 1 -1.65 -14.31 7.69
N GLU A 2 -2.12 -15.49 8.12
CA GLU A 2 -1.28 -16.70 8.23
C GLU A 2 -0.59 -17.11 6.92
N VAL A 3 -1.29 -17.02 5.78
CA VAL A 3 -0.73 -17.39 4.46
C VAL A 3 0.49 -16.52 4.06
N PHE A 4 0.54 -15.25 4.49
CA PHE A 4 1.61 -14.32 4.15
C PHE A 4 2.82 -14.44 5.10
N ASN A 5 2.57 -14.73 6.38
CA ASN A 5 3.63 -15.05 7.33
C ASN A 5 4.38 -16.34 6.94
N ASN A 6 3.70 -17.28 6.27
CA ASN A 6 4.30 -18.54 5.85
C ASN A 6 5.27 -18.41 4.65
N ARG A 7 5.17 -17.36 3.82
CA ARG A 7 6.07 -17.14 2.67
C ARG A 7 7.27 -16.24 2.96
N LEU A 8 7.11 -15.27 3.88
CA LEU A 8 8.15 -14.27 4.20
C LEU A 8 8.69 -14.37 5.64
N GLY A 9 8.17 -15.30 6.45
CA GLY A 9 8.42 -15.38 7.89
C GLY A 9 7.66 -14.31 8.69
N PHE A 10 7.63 -14.40 10.01
CA PHE A 10 7.12 -13.35 10.90
C PHE A 10 8.28 -12.67 11.63
N ILE A 11 8.47 -11.38 11.41
CA ILE A 11 9.46 -10.57 12.12
C ILE A 11 8.74 -9.38 12.77
N LYS A 12 8.77 -9.29 14.10
CA LYS A 12 8.01 -8.30 14.87
C LYS A 12 8.35 -6.84 14.50
N SER A 13 9.61 -6.55 14.16
CA SER A 13 10.05 -5.22 13.73
C SER A 13 9.61 -4.87 12.30
N ARG A 14 9.47 -5.87 11.43
CA ARG A 14 9.00 -5.68 10.05
C ARG A 14 7.49 -5.55 9.98
N ASN A 15 6.77 -6.47 10.60
CA ASN A 15 5.33 -6.72 10.47
C ASN A 15 4.47 -5.69 11.25
N THR A 16 4.70 -4.40 11.03
CA THR A 16 3.93 -3.31 11.64
C THR A 16 2.71 -2.95 10.76
N PRO A 17 1.71 -2.22 11.30
CA PRO A 17 0.58 -1.72 10.52
C PRO A 17 0.99 -1.02 9.21
N SER A 18 2.00 -0.16 9.25
CA SER A 18 2.58 0.51 8.07
C SER A 18 3.16 -0.45 7.04
N TYR A 19 3.70 -1.60 7.47
CA TYR A 19 4.20 -2.63 6.54
C TYR A 19 3.05 -3.26 5.78
N TYR A 20 1.98 -3.63 6.50
CA TYR A 20 0.81 -4.22 5.89
C TYR A 20 0.07 -3.25 4.99
N ALA A 21 0.04 -1.97 5.32
CA ALA A 21 -0.53 -0.93 4.47
C ALA A 21 0.24 -0.78 3.15
N ALA A 22 1.57 -0.69 3.19
CA ALA A 22 2.39 -0.66 1.98
C ALA A 22 2.30 -1.96 1.17
N LEU A 23 2.32 -3.12 1.84
CA LEU A 23 2.14 -4.42 1.19
C LEU A 23 0.78 -4.51 0.48
N TYR A 24 -0.29 -4.06 1.12
CA TYR A 24 -1.64 -4.01 0.54
C TYR A 24 -1.66 -3.18 -0.76
N LEU A 25 -1.07 -1.98 -0.76
CA LEU A 25 -1.02 -1.14 -1.96
C LEU A 25 -0.18 -1.75 -3.08
N LEU A 26 1.03 -2.22 -2.77
CA LEU A 26 1.95 -2.78 -3.77
C LEU A 26 1.45 -4.10 -4.37
N THR A 27 0.52 -4.78 -3.70
CA THR A 27 -0.11 -6.03 -4.18
C THR A 27 -1.56 -5.85 -4.65
N SER A 28 -2.05 -4.61 -4.71
CA SER A 28 -3.44 -4.29 -5.09
C SER A 28 -3.77 -4.68 -6.54
N ASN A 29 -2.79 -4.69 -7.43
CA ASN A 29 -2.94 -5.17 -8.79
C ASN A 29 -1.65 -5.79 -9.34
N ASP A 30 -1.81 -6.64 -10.36
CA ASP A 30 -0.74 -7.41 -10.99
C ASP A 30 0.36 -6.54 -11.62
N ALA A 31 -0.01 -5.42 -12.25
CA ALA A 31 0.94 -4.56 -12.96
C ALA A 31 1.88 -3.85 -11.98
N LEU A 32 1.35 -3.35 -10.86
CA LEU A 32 2.15 -2.76 -9.79
C LEU A 32 2.97 -3.82 -9.05
N TYR A 33 2.38 -4.98 -8.75
CA TYR A 33 3.09 -6.07 -8.08
C TYR A 33 4.32 -6.52 -8.85
N ARG A 34 4.20 -6.77 -10.17
CA ARG A 34 5.34 -7.19 -11.01
C ARG A 34 6.48 -6.17 -11.02
N ARG A 35 6.16 -4.88 -10.91
CA ARG A 35 7.15 -3.79 -10.88
C ARG A 35 7.85 -3.64 -9.52
N THR A 36 7.24 -4.15 -8.45
CA THR A 36 7.67 -3.94 -7.06
C THR A 36 8.02 -5.24 -6.36
N ALA A 37 7.90 -6.39 -7.03
CA ALA A 37 8.23 -7.70 -6.48
C ALA A 37 9.66 -7.78 -5.91
N ASN A 38 10.62 -7.11 -6.55
CA ASN A 38 12.01 -7.04 -6.10
C ASN A 38 12.23 -6.13 -4.89
N CYS A 39 11.25 -5.31 -4.52
CA CYS A 39 11.32 -4.47 -3.33
C CYS A 39 11.17 -5.29 -2.04
N PHE A 40 10.55 -6.46 -2.09
CA PHE A 40 10.31 -7.29 -0.91
C PHE A 40 11.54 -8.12 -0.56
N TYR A 41 12.02 -7.99 0.67
CA TYR A 41 13.10 -8.82 1.20
C TYR A 41 12.81 -9.19 2.66
N HIS A 42 13.65 -10.04 3.25
CA HIS A 42 13.39 -10.58 4.58
C HIS A 42 13.15 -9.51 5.65
N GLY A 43 13.90 -8.40 5.60
CA GLY A 43 13.82 -7.30 6.56
C GLY A 43 12.72 -6.26 6.30
N GLY A 44 12.07 -6.24 5.12
CA GLY A 44 11.08 -5.21 4.80
C GLY A 44 10.86 -4.96 3.32
N ILE A 45 10.68 -3.68 2.99
CA ILE A 45 10.43 -3.20 1.63
C ILE A 45 11.48 -2.15 1.32
N ASP A 46 12.24 -2.34 0.24
CA ASP A 46 13.18 -1.36 -0.30
C ASP A 46 12.66 -0.86 -1.64
N PHE A 47 12.15 0.38 -1.63
CA PHE A 47 11.53 1.01 -2.79
C PHE A 47 12.54 1.34 -3.90
N SER A 48 13.85 1.28 -3.66
CA SER A 48 14.88 1.54 -4.68
C SER A 48 14.91 0.47 -5.78
N TYR A 49 14.41 -0.74 -5.50
CA TYR A 49 14.32 -1.84 -6.46
C TYR A 49 13.09 -1.79 -7.38
N ALA A 50 12.27 -0.73 -7.28
CA ALA A 50 11.05 -0.59 -8.06
C ALA A 50 11.31 -0.19 -9.52
N VAL A 51 10.60 -0.81 -10.46
CA VAL A 51 10.68 -0.48 -11.89
C VAL A 51 9.62 0.56 -12.27
N LEU A 52 9.98 1.84 -12.17
CA LEU A 52 9.09 2.98 -12.43
C LEU A 52 9.00 3.39 -13.91
N ARG A 53 9.93 2.94 -14.76
CA ARG A 53 9.89 3.29 -16.19
C ARG A 53 8.60 2.79 -16.85
N GLY A 54 7.83 3.71 -17.43
CA GLY A 54 6.56 3.41 -18.10
C GLY A 54 5.46 2.92 -17.15
N ILE A 55 5.55 3.27 -15.86
CA ILE A 55 4.45 3.05 -14.90
C ILE A 55 3.25 3.94 -15.26
N SER A 56 2.03 3.43 -15.07
CA SER A 56 0.83 4.25 -15.26
C SER A 56 0.68 5.27 -14.12
N PRO A 57 0.01 6.41 -14.34
CA PRO A 57 -0.26 7.38 -13.28
C PRO A 57 -0.96 6.78 -12.06
N HIS A 58 -1.99 5.94 -12.28
CA HIS A 58 -2.66 5.16 -11.23
C HIS A 58 -1.67 4.38 -10.35
N ASN A 59 -0.80 3.58 -10.99
CA ASN A 59 0.16 2.75 -10.26
C ASN A 59 1.28 3.57 -9.62
N TYR A 60 1.63 4.72 -10.19
CA TYR A 60 2.59 5.64 -9.61
C TYR A 60 2.04 6.27 -8.32
N ALA A 61 0.78 6.69 -8.31
CA ALA A 61 0.12 7.22 -7.12
C ALA A 61 0.09 6.19 -5.98
N LEU A 62 -0.30 4.94 -6.28
CA LEU A 62 -0.28 3.84 -5.30
C LEU A 62 1.13 3.55 -4.77
N PHE A 63 2.15 3.60 -5.64
CA PHE A 63 3.55 3.43 -5.26
C PHE A 63 4.01 4.54 -4.31
N CYS A 64 3.74 5.80 -4.64
CA CYS A 64 4.09 6.95 -3.79
C CYS A 64 3.39 6.86 -2.43
N ALA A 65 2.09 6.54 -2.40
CA ALA A 65 1.36 6.34 -1.16
C ALA A 65 1.95 5.20 -0.30
N ALA A 66 2.33 4.07 -0.91
CA ALA A 66 2.97 2.96 -0.21
C ALA A 66 4.32 3.36 0.40
N LYS A 67 5.11 4.15 -0.34
CA LYS A 67 6.41 4.67 0.13
C LYS A 67 6.24 5.62 1.30
N GLY A 68 5.34 6.59 1.19
CA GLY A 68 5.02 7.55 2.26
C GLY A 68 4.47 6.89 3.52
N LEU A 69 3.68 5.81 3.40
CA LEU A 69 3.19 5.04 4.55
C LEU A 69 4.30 4.28 5.29
N ARG A 70 5.39 3.91 4.62
CA ARG A 70 6.49 3.09 5.17
C ARG A 70 7.57 3.93 5.85
N HIS A 71 7.90 5.08 5.29
CA HIS A 71 8.82 6.03 5.91
C HIS A 71 8.03 6.93 6.84
N ALA A 72 8.47 7.13 8.09
CA ALA A 72 7.71 7.77 9.16
C ALA A 72 7.34 9.26 8.95
N GLU A 73 7.49 9.77 7.73
CA GLU A 73 7.07 11.11 7.30
C GLU A 73 5.62 11.14 6.79
N GLY A 74 4.97 9.97 6.62
CA GLY A 74 3.62 9.89 6.08
C GLY A 74 3.61 10.13 4.57
N VAL A 75 2.42 10.06 3.96
CA VAL A 75 2.27 10.53 2.57
C VAL A 75 2.42 12.04 2.61
N THR A 76 3.49 12.57 2.03
CA THR A 76 3.70 14.02 2.04
C THR A 76 2.64 14.70 1.17
N GLU A 77 2.20 15.90 1.55
CA GLU A 77 1.27 16.68 0.73
C GLU A 77 1.80 16.81 -0.69
N SER A 78 3.13 16.95 -0.89
CA SER A 78 3.76 16.98 -2.21
C SER A 78 3.67 15.68 -3.02
N GLU A 79 3.54 14.51 -2.37
CA GLU A 79 3.30 13.21 -3.03
C GLU A 79 1.81 12.99 -3.35
N LEU A 80 0.90 13.66 -2.62
CA LEU A 80 -0.55 13.68 -2.85
C LEU A 80 -1.02 14.82 -3.77
N ALA A 81 -0.26 15.91 -3.83
CA ALA A 81 -0.59 17.17 -4.49
C ALA A 81 0.00 17.29 -5.89
N ASP A 82 0.71 16.28 -6.39
CA ASP A 82 0.94 16.17 -7.83
C ASP A 82 -0.40 15.79 -8.48
N PRO A 83 -1.07 16.72 -9.20
CA PRO A 83 -2.46 16.58 -9.60
C PRO A 83 -2.59 15.70 -10.84
N MET A 84 -1.85 14.59 -10.88
CA MET A 84 -2.17 13.53 -11.80
C MET A 84 -3.39 12.81 -11.23
N THR A 85 -4.56 13.25 -11.72
CA THR A 85 -5.90 12.91 -11.29
C THR A 85 -5.96 11.50 -10.70
N ILE A 86 -5.89 11.40 -9.36
CA ILE A 86 -6.03 10.13 -8.66
C ILE A 86 -7.44 9.63 -9.00
N ASP A 87 -7.53 8.53 -9.75
CA ASP A 87 -8.82 7.94 -10.04
C ASP A 87 -9.48 7.40 -8.77
N GLU A 88 -10.79 7.21 -8.84
CA GLU A 88 -11.61 6.76 -7.71
C GLU A 88 -11.09 5.46 -7.07
N GLU A 89 -10.58 4.55 -7.90
CA GLU A 89 -10.03 3.28 -7.42
C GLU A 89 -8.74 3.50 -6.62
N ALA A 90 -7.81 4.30 -7.14
CA ALA A 90 -6.59 4.65 -6.42
C ALA A 90 -6.90 5.34 -5.09
N PHE A 91 -7.86 6.28 -5.07
CA PHE A 91 -8.28 6.95 -3.84
C PHE A 91 -8.81 5.95 -2.80
N ARG A 92 -9.71 5.05 -3.21
CA ARG A 92 -10.26 4.00 -2.34
C ARG A 92 -9.17 3.10 -1.77
N LEU A 93 -8.22 2.67 -2.59
CA LEU A 93 -7.10 1.83 -2.17
C LEU A 93 -6.20 2.55 -1.16
N ILE A 94 -5.89 3.84 -1.40
CA ILE A 94 -5.09 4.67 -0.48
C ILE A 94 -5.81 4.83 0.86
N MET A 95 -7.12 5.09 0.86
CA MET A 95 -7.92 5.19 2.08
C MET A 95 -7.92 3.88 2.88
N ASN A 96 -8.09 2.73 2.21
CA ASN A 96 -7.99 1.43 2.86
C ASN A 96 -6.59 1.20 3.47
N ALA A 97 -5.54 1.61 2.77
CA ALA A 97 -4.17 1.51 3.28
C ALA A 97 -3.94 2.40 4.51
N LEU A 98 -4.47 3.63 4.53
CA LEU A 98 -4.44 4.51 5.70
C LEU A 98 -5.17 3.90 6.90
N LEU A 99 -6.31 3.26 6.67
CA LEU A 99 -7.03 2.52 7.72
C LEU A 99 -6.20 1.36 8.27
N ILE A 100 -5.54 0.58 7.40
CA ILE A 100 -4.61 -0.49 7.81
C ILE A 100 -3.43 0.10 8.59
N ALA A 101 -2.86 1.22 8.17
CA ALA A 101 -1.75 1.86 8.86
C ALA A 101 -2.15 2.34 10.27
N LYS A 102 -3.37 2.86 10.42
CA LYS A 102 -3.89 3.38 11.70
C LYS A 102 -4.40 2.30 12.66
N TYR A 103 -5.15 1.34 12.15
CA TYR A 103 -5.86 0.34 12.96
C TYR A 103 -5.24 -1.06 12.89
N GLY A 104 -4.18 -1.24 12.08
CA GLY A 104 -3.56 -2.55 11.87
C GLY A 104 -4.54 -3.56 11.28
N THR A 105 -4.47 -4.80 11.78
CA THR A 105 -5.32 -5.89 11.29
C THR A 105 -6.80 -5.73 11.61
N ALA A 106 -7.15 -4.84 12.54
CA ALA A 106 -8.55 -4.54 12.85
C ALA A 106 -9.27 -3.88 11.65
N ALA A 107 -8.53 -3.19 10.77
CA ALA A 107 -9.08 -2.58 9.57
C ALA A 107 -9.78 -3.59 8.64
N PHE A 108 -9.29 -4.84 8.59
CA PHE A 108 -9.89 -5.89 7.77
C PHE A 108 -11.26 -6.36 8.26
N HIS A 109 -11.66 -6.00 9.48
CA HIS A 109 -12.97 -6.33 10.05
C HIS A 109 -13.99 -5.19 9.88
N LEU A 110 -13.59 -4.06 9.28
CA LEU A 110 -14.50 -2.98 8.97
C LEU A 110 -15.48 -3.44 7.88
N LYS A 111 -16.77 -3.53 8.22
CA LYS A 111 -17.84 -3.65 7.24
C LYS A 111 -18.12 -2.26 6.69
N GLY A 112 -18.04 -2.11 5.36
CA GLY A 112 -18.67 -0.98 4.70
C GLY A 112 -20.18 -1.22 4.75
N ASP A 113 -20.92 -0.36 5.44
CA ASP A 113 -22.38 -0.35 5.29
C ASP A 113 -22.66 0.18 3.89
N ILE A 114 -22.95 -0.74 2.97
CA ILE A 114 -23.38 -0.42 1.60
C ILE A 114 -24.88 -0.07 1.66
N SER A 115 -25.26 0.85 2.53
CA SER A 115 -26.60 1.44 2.51
C SER A 115 -26.60 2.56 1.46
N HIS A 116 -26.58 2.17 0.19
CA HIS A 116 -27.17 2.99 -0.85
C HIS A 116 -28.66 2.72 -0.83
N GLU A 117 -29.40 3.57 -0.13
CA GLU A 117 -30.86 3.63 -0.23
C GLU A 117 -31.20 4.24 -1.61
N PRO A 118 -32.16 3.65 -2.36
CA PRO A 118 -32.49 4.04 -3.73
C PRO A 118 -33.24 5.38 -3.84
#